data_AF-A0A950K575-F1
#
_entry.id   AF-A0A950K575-F1
#
_cell.length_a   1.000
_cell.length_b   1.000
_cell.length_c   1.000
_cell.angle_alpha   90.00
_cell.angle_beta   90.00
_cell.angle_gamma   90.00
#
_symmetry.space_group_name_H-M   'P 1'
#
loop_
_entity.id
_entity.type
_entity.pdbx_description
1 polymer ?
#
loop_
_entity_poly.entity_id
_entity_poly.type
_entity_poly.pdbx_seq_one_letter_code
_entity_poly.pdbx_strand_id
1 'polypeptide(L)'
;MGSNMRSAPGLAFALACLATVAAAVTPAATVPPAALLVTGTVSTQDTAIQTRLTNLGYTVTMKTNTNVVAGDATGKAVIVITASATSNSAGTLFKPSTVGIVNWHPATMSALGMSSATATLATQTQVTIQAPTHAMAAGLTGNQSVVSSATINWYTVAAAATKVASTLNDATKPAIFCYDTGATMSSGTAAGRRAGMYMGTGGTLTAAGGNLFDAAVRWVASVPAAPAAPTATGTAGQVALTWTASTGATGYNVKRGTVSGGPYTTVGSPTAASYTDTTGLTNGTTYYYVVTAVNANGESLPSAQVSATPNIGAALLITGTVSAQDTAIQTRLSNLGFTVTMKTNTSAVIGDATGKAVVVITASATSNSAGTTFKPSTVPIVNWHPATMSALGMSSATATLATQTQV
;
A
#
# COMPACT_ATOMS: atom_id res chain seq x y z
N MET A 1 -44.75 -55.46 -28.32
CA MET A 1 -44.36 -54.57 -29.43
C MET A 1 -44.99 -53.21 -29.16
N GLY A 2 -44.18 -52.13 -29.17
CA GLY A 2 -44.49 -50.67 -29.27
C GLY A 2 -45.84 -50.12 -28.77
N SER A 3 -45.96 -48.94 -28.22
CA SER A 3 -45.14 -47.74 -28.39
C SER A 3 -45.63 -46.63 -27.45
N ASN A 4 -44.67 -45.84 -26.99
CA ASN A 4 -44.77 -44.65 -26.17
C ASN A 4 -45.69 -43.55 -26.76
N MET A 5 -46.41 -42.82 -25.90
CA MET A 5 -46.61 -41.38 -26.07
C MET A 5 -46.29 -40.65 -24.76
N ARG A 6 -45.32 -39.74 -24.89
CA ARG A 6 -44.65 -38.98 -23.85
C ARG A 6 -45.40 -37.68 -23.55
N SER A 7 -45.27 -37.27 -22.30
CA SER A 7 -45.53 -35.95 -21.75
C SER A 7 -44.83 -34.82 -22.52
N ALA A 8 -45.54 -33.71 -22.69
CA ALA A 8 -44.97 -32.42 -23.07
C ALA A 8 -44.53 -31.64 -21.81
N PRO A 9 -43.34 -31.02 -21.77
CA PRO A 9 -42.98 -30.08 -20.71
C PRO A 9 -43.25 -28.64 -21.12
N GLY A 10 -43.66 -27.84 -20.13
CA GLY A 10 -43.90 -26.40 -20.25
C GLY A 10 -42.63 -25.58 -20.49
N LEU A 11 -42.80 -24.50 -21.26
CA LEU A 11 -41.81 -23.47 -21.49
C LEU A 11 -41.61 -22.64 -20.21
N ALA A 12 -40.42 -22.68 -19.62
CA ALA A 12 -39.97 -21.72 -18.63
C ALA A 12 -39.16 -20.61 -19.34
N PHE A 13 -39.66 -19.38 -19.29
CA PHE A 13 -38.93 -18.19 -19.72
C PHE A 13 -37.93 -17.79 -18.63
N ALA A 14 -36.65 -18.15 -18.80
CA ALA A 14 -35.57 -17.65 -17.97
C ALA A 14 -35.00 -16.38 -18.63
N LEU A 15 -35.24 -15.22 -18.02
CA LEU A 15 -34.64 -13.95 -18.40
C LEU A 15 -33.18 -13.94 -17.90
N ALA A 16 -32.25 -14.36 -18.76
CA ALA A 16 -30.83 -14.29 -18.48
C ALA A 16 -30.35 -12.83 -18.60
N CYS A 17 -30.18 -12.16 -17.46
CA CYS A 17 -29.46 -10.90 -17.38
C CYS A 17 -27.97 -11.18 -17.64
N LEU A 18 -27.48 -10.86 -18.84
CA LEU A 18 -26.05 -10.86 -19.15
C LEU A 18 -25.39 -9.71 -18.35
N ALA A 19 -24.93 -10.01 -17.14
CA ALA A 19 -23.89 -9.22 -16.52
C ALA A 19 -22.60 -9.51 -17.29
N THR A 20 -22.17 -8.57 -18.14
CA THR A 20 -20.80 -8.57 -18.67
C THR A 20 -19.84 -8.45 -17.49
N VAL A 21 -19.33 -9.60 -17.04
CA VAL A 21 -18.15 -9.64 -16.17
C VAL A 21 -17.02 -9.08 -17.02
N ALA A 22 -16.64 -7.82 -16.76
CA ALA A 22 -15.37 -7.31 -17.22
C ALA A 22 -14.31 -8.29 -16.73
N ALA A 23 -13.72 -9.05 -17.65
CA ALA A 23 -12.64 -9.96 -17.32
C ALA A 23 -11.60 -9.13 -16.57
N ALA A 24 -11.35 -9.49 -15.30
CA ALA A 24 -10.27 -8.92 -14.54
C ALA A 24 -9.02 -9.17 -15.38
N VAL A 25 -8.47 -8.10 -15.97
CA VAL A 25 -7.17 -8.15 -16.61
C VAL A 25 -6.23 -8.55 -15.49
N THR A 26 -5.83 -9.82 -15.47
CA THR A 26 -4.79 -10.29 -14.58
C THR A 26 -3.57 -9.42 -14.87
N PRO A 27 -3.12 -8.58 -13.92
CA PRO A 27 -1.98 -7.71 -14.19
C PRO A 27 -0.82 -8.61 -14.59
N ALA A 28 -0.19 -8.30 -15.73
CA ALA A 28 0.98 -9.01 -16.21
C ALA A 28 1.97 -9.10 -15.05
N ALA A 29 2.39 -10.32 -14.69
CA ALA A 29 3.35 -10.53 -13.62
C ALA A 29 4.61 -9.74 -13.97
N THR A 30 4.81 -8.61 -13.28
CA THR A 30 6.00 -7.78 -13.45
C THR A 30 7.20 -8.63 -13.08
N VAL A 31 8.12 -8.84 -14.03
CA VAL A 31 9.40 -9.52 -13.76
C VAL A 31 10.06 -8.82 -12.57
N PRO A 32 10.41 -9.53 -11.48
CA PRO A 32 11.04 -8.91 -10.33
C PRO A 32 12.34 -8.19 -10.74
N PRO A 33 12.62 -6.99 -10.20
CA PRO A 33 13.84 -6.27 -10.53
C PRO A 33 15.08 -7.10 -10.20
N ALA A 34 16.12 -7.03 -11.01
CA ALA A 34 17.34 -7.81 -10.78
C ALA A 34 18.42 -6.98 -10.06
N ALA A 35 19.12 -7.61 -9.11
CA ALA A 35 20.28 -7.03 -8.43
C ALA A 35 21.54 -7.85 -8.73
N LEU A 36 22.68 -7.17 -8.87
CA LEU A 36 24.01 -7.80 -8.88
C LEU A 36 24.67 -7.57 -7.52
N LEU A 37 25.06 -8.65 -6.84
CA LEU A 37 25.79 -8.61 -5.58
C LEU A 37 27.23 -9.07 -5.84
N VAL A 38 28.19 -8.15 -5.66
CA VAL A 38 29.61 -8.38 -5.90
C VAL A 38 30.32 -8.58 -4.57
N THR A 39 30.98 -9.72 -4.42
CA THR A 39 31.61 -10.15 -3.15
C THR A 39 33.08 -10.54 -3.36
N GLY A 40 33.83 -10.69 -2.28
CA GLY A 40 35.10 -11.41 -2.31
C GLY A 40 34.87 -12.90 -2.05
N THR A 41 35.55 -13.44 -1.03
CA THR A 41 35.13 -14.71 -0.43
C THR A 41 33.80 -14.50 0.29
N VAL A 42 32.79 -15.30 -0.06
CA VAL A 42 31.43 -15.15 0.47
C VAL A 42 31.44 -15.34 2.00
N SER A 43 30.93 -14.33 2.69
CA SER A 43 30.81 -14.27 4.15
C SER A 43 29.35 -14.38 4.61
N THR A 44 29.12 -14.54 5.92
CA THR A 44 27.77 -14.48 6.50
C THR A 44 27.08 -13.13 6.28
N GLN A 45 27.86 -12.04 6.25
CA GLN A 45 27.35 -10.71 5.93
C GLN A 45 26.85 -10.65 4.48
N ASP A 46 27.56 -11.25 3.53
CA ASP A 46 27.16 -11.28 2.13
C ASP A 46 25.82 -12.03 1.94
N THR A 47 25.65 -13.18 2.59
CA THR A 47 24.39 -13.95 2.58
C THR A 47 23.24 -13.17 3.24
N ALA A 48 23.52 -12.43 4.33
CA ALA A 48 22.52 -11.59 4.95
C ALA A 48 22.07 -10.45 4.02
N ILE A 49 23.00 -9.83 3.29
CA ILE A 49 22.68 -8.80 2.29
C ILE A 49 21.92 -9.38 1.10
N GLN A 50 22.27 -10.58 0.63
CA GLN A 50 21.51 -11.28 -0.41
C GLN A 50 20.05 -11.48 0.02
N THR A 51 19.81 -12.07 1.20
CA THR A 51 18.46 -12.26 1.74
C THR A 51 17.70 -10.94 1.86
N ARG A 52 18.39 -9.88 2.26
CA ARG A 52 17.79 -8.54 2.40
C ARG A 52 17.34 -7.96 1.07
N LEU A 53 18.15 -8.08 0.02
CA LEU A 53 17.78 -7.69 -1.33
C LEU A 53 16.62 -8.53 -1.86
N THR A 54 16.60 -9.84 -1.60
CA THR A 54 15.46 -10.71 -1.95
C THR A 54 14.17 -10.26 -1.24
N ASN A 55 14.25 -9.87 0.03
CA ASN A 55 13.10 -9.35 0.79
C ASN A 55 12.63 -7.97 0.29
N LEU A 56 13.50 -7.21 -0.38
CA LEU A 56 13.13 -5.99 -1.12
C LEU A 56 12.48 -6.29 -2.48
N GLY A 57 12.37 -7.56 -2.87
CA GLY A 57 11.76 -8.01 -4.12
C GLY A 57 12.74 -8.21 -5.27
N TYR A 58 14.06 -8.17 -5.02
CA TYR A 58 15.04 -8.35 -6.09
C TYR A 58 15.38 -9.81 -6.36
N THR A 59 15.53 -10.18 -7.63
CA THR A 59 16.26 -11.40 -8.00
C THR A 59 17.75 -11.13 -7.95
N VAL A 60 18.48 -11.77 -7.04
CA VAL A 60 19.90 -11.48 -6.77
C VAL A 60 20.82 -12.45 -7.51
N THR A 61 21.70 -11.91 -8.35
CA THR A 61 22.84 -12.64 -8.91
C THR A 61 24.08 -12.31 -8.09
N MET A 62 24.69 -13.29 -7.44
CA MET A 62 25.94 -13.10 -6.68
C MET A 62 27.15 -13.50 -7.53
N LYS A 63 28.18 -12.65 -7.57
CA LYS A 63 29.46 -12.93 -8.24
C LYS A 63 30.65 -12.47 -7.41
N THR A 64 31.73 -13.22 -7.48
CA THR A 64 32.99 -12.82 -6.84
C THR A 64 33.72 -11.77 -7.70
N ASN A 65 34.59 -10.99 -7.06
CA ASN A 65 35.45 -9.99 -7.71
C ASN A 65 36.29 -10.52 -8.88
N THR A 66 36.63 -11.80 -8.88
CA THR A 66 37.43 -12.43 -9.95
C THR A 66 36.58 -12.84 -11.15
N ASN A 67 35.27 -13.00 -10.95
CA ASN A 67 34.35 -13.57 -11.94
C ASN A 67 33.35 -12.55 -12.50
N VAL A 68 33.38 -11.33 -11.98
CA VAL A 68 32.50 -10.24 -12.41
C VAL A 68 33.05 -9.56 -13.66
N VAL A 69 32.18 -9.25 -14.61
CA VAL A 69 32.49 -8.54 -15.85
C VAL A 69 31.55 -7.36 -16.03
N ALA A 70 31.94 -6.37 -16.85
CA ALA A 70 31.13 -5.17 -17.08
C ALA A 70 29.71 -5.49 -17.60
N GLY A 71 29.57 -6.54 -18.43
CA GLY A 71 28.28 -6.98 -18.97
C GLY A 71 27.27 -7.43 -17.91
N ASP A 72 27.72 -7.79 -16.71
CA ASP A 72 26.85 -8.25 -15.61
C ASP A 72 25.92 -7.14 -15.06
N ALA A 73 26.23 -5.87 -15.36
CA ALA A 73 25.38 -4.74 -15.03
C ALA A 73 24.10 -4.69 -15.90
N THR A 74 24.11 -5.33 -17.07
CA THR A 74 23.01 -5.23 -18.04
C THR A 74 21.72 -5.81 -17.45
N GLY A 75 20.64 -5.02 -17.51
CA GLY A 75 19.33 -5.43 -16.98
C GLY A 75 19.23 -5.46 -15.45
N LYS A 76 20.25 -4.97 -14.73
CA LYS A 76 20.20 -4.82 -13.27
C LYS A 76 19.62 -3.46 -12.90
N ALA A 77 18.75 -3.44 -11.90
CA ALA A 77 18.26 -2.22 -11.28
C ALA A 77 19.29 -1.64 -10.30
N VAL A 78 20.11 -2.49 -9.68
CA VAL A 78 21.15 -2.08 -8.71
C VAL A 78 22.35 -3.03 -8.73
N ILE A 79 23.53 -2.45 -8.49
CA ILE A 79 24.76 -3.18 -8.16
C ILE A 79 25.11 -2.89 -6.71
N VAL A 80 25.36 -3.93 -5.92
CA VAL A 80 25.82 -3.83 -4.54
C VAL A 80 27.21 -4.47 -4.45
N ILE A 81 28.21 -3.69 -4.07
CA ILE A 81 29.58 -4.16 -3.84
C ILE A 81 29.78 -4.24 -2.32
N THR A 82 29.94 -5.45 -1.79
CA THR A 82 30.01 -5.67 -0.34
C THR A 82 31.41 -5.44 0.21
N ALA A 83 31.53 -5.41 1.53
CA ALA A 83 32.81 -5.17 2.20
C ALA A 83 33.81 -6.35 2.05
N SER A 84 33.37 -7.54 1.65
CA SER A 84 34.29 -8.65 1.35
C SER A 84 35.00 -8.47 0.00
N ALA A 85 34.52 -7.57 -0.86
CA ALA A 85 35.04 -7.32 -2.20
C ALA A 85 36.36 -6.51 -2.18
N THR A 86 37.46 -7.10 -1.71
CA THR A 86 38.69 -6.36 -1.38
C THR A 86 39.51 -5.80 -2.55
N SER A 87 39.30 -6.28 -3.79
CA SER A 87 40.03 -5.80 -4.98
C SER A 87 39.44 -4.53 -5.58
N ASN A 88 40.24 -3.73 -6.28
CA ASN A 88 39.75 -2.58 -7.04
C ASN A 88 39.02 -2.94 -8.36
N SER A 89 39.09 -4.21 -8.81
CA SER A 89 38.57 -4.67 -10.11
C SER A 89 37.12 -4.29 -10.36
N ALA A 90 36.23 -4.57 -9.41
CA ALA A 90 34.81 -4.22 -9.53
C ALA A 90 34.60 -2.70 -9.66
N GLY A 91 35.37 -1.90 -8.91
CA GLY A 91 35.28 -0.45 -8.97
C GLY A 91 35.73 0.11 -10.32
N THR A 92 36.80 -0.44 -10.90
CA THR A 92 37.27 -0.07 -12.24
C THR A 92 36.26 -0.49 -13.32
N LEU A 93 35.76 -1.73 -13.25
CA LEU A 93 34.82 -2.31 -14.22
C LEU A 93 33.49 -1.55 -14.27
N PHE A 94 32.95 -1.18 -13.11
CA PHE A 94 31.64 -0.51 -13.02
C PHE A 94 31.73 1.01 -12.98
N LYS A 95 32.93 1.60 -13.03
CA LYS A 95 33.10 3.06 -13.11
C LYS A 95 32.28 3.72 -14.25
N PRO A 96 32.18 3.17 -15.47
CA PRO A 96 31.33 3.75 -16.52
C PRO A 96 29.85 3.36 -16.43
N SER A 97 29.45 2.48 -15.51
CA SER A 97 28.07 1.99 -15.42
C SER A 97 27.09 3.08 -15.02
N THR A 98 25.96 3.14 -15.75
CA THR A 98 24.79 3.99 -15.44
C THR A 98 23.84 3.35 -14.42
N VAL A 99 24.00 2.06 -14.14
CA VAL A 99 23.25 1.36 -13.09
C VAL A 99 23.67 1.92 -11.73
N GLY A 100 22.69 2.12 -10.84
CA GLY A 100 22.94 2.61 -9.49
C GLY A 100 23.83 1.67 -8.68
N ILE A 101 24.80 2.22 -7.95
CA ILE A 101 25.78 1.44 -7.18
C ILE A 101 25.71 1.77 -5.69
N VAL A 102 25.52 0.76 -4.85
CA VAL A 102 25.84 0.81 -3.42
C VAL A 102 27.20 0.16 -3.21
N ASN A 103 28.16 0.92 -2.68
CA ASN A 103 29.51 0.44 -2.45
C ASN A 103 29.87 0.46 -0.96
N TRP A 104 30.24 -0.71 -0.45
CA TRP A 104 30.60 -0.91 0.96
C TRP A 104 32.10 -1.12 1.17
N HIS A 105 32.89 -1.42 0.13
CA HIS A 105 34.33 -1.63 0.32
C HIS A 105 35.18 -0.37 0.04
N PRO A 106 36.18 -0.02 0.87
CA PRO A 106 36.97 1.20 0.70
C PRO A 106 37.77 1.24 -0.62
N ALA A 107 38.43 0.14 -1.00
CA ALA A 107 39.29 0.12 -2.19
C ALA A 107 38.49 0.26 -3.49
N THR A 108 37.27 -0.28 -3.54
CA THR A 108 36.38 -0.09 -4.69
C THR A 108 35.75 1.29 -4.69
N MET A 109 35.59 1.92 -3.52
CA MET A 109 35.06 3.28 -3.41
C MET A 109 35.95 4.30 -4.11
N SER A 110 37.27 4.20 -3.89
CA SER A 110 38.25 5.06 -4.56
C SER A 110 38.40 4.71 -6.05
N ALA A 111 38.36 3.43 -6.42
CA ALA A 111 38.38 2.99 -7.82
C ALA A 111 37.17 3.50 -8.62
N LEU A 112 35.99 3.56 -8.00
CA LEU A 112 34.78 4.20 -8.55
C LEU A 112 34.91 5.73 -8.65
N GLY A 113 35.94 6.33 -8.03
CA GLY A 113 36.18 7.77 -7.98
C GLY A 113 35.39 8.51 -6.90
N MET A 114 34.71 7.80 -5.99
CA MET A 114 33.74 8.38 -5.06
C MET A 114 34.40 9.11 -3.88
N SER A 115 35.57 8.66 -3.45
CA SER A 115 36.28 9.18 -2.27
C SER A 115 37.80 9.21 -2.48
N SER A 116 38.52 9.74 -1.49
CA SER A 116 39.98 9.58 -1.36
C SER A 116 40.40 8.10 -1.37
N ALA A 117 41.64 7.83 -1.80
CA ALA A 117 42.20 6.48 -1.85
C ALA A 117 42.25 5.78 -0.47
N THR A 118 42.37 6.57 0.61
CA THR A 118 42.45 6.07 1.98
C THR A 118 41.18 6.41 2.74
N ALA A 119 40.63 5.40 3.42
CA ALA A 119 39.59 5.56 4.43
C ALA A 119 40.24 5.54 5.81
N THR A 120 39.67 6.28 6.77
CA THR A 120 40.15 6.27 8.15
C THR A 120 39.16 5.56 9.05
N LEU A 121 39.70 4.69 9.90
CA LEU A 121 38.93 3.86 10.82
C LEU A 121 38.48 4.67 12.03
N ALA A 122 37.21 4.52 12.41
CA ALA A 122 36.66 4.96 13.69
C ALA A 122 36.13 3.76 14.47
N THR A 123 36.62 3.59 15.71
CA THR A 123 36.22 2.50 16.60
C THR A 123 34.87 2.81 17.25
N GLN A 124 33.80 2.60 16.49
CA GLN A 124 32.44 2.92 16.90
C GLN A 124 31.41 2.13 16.09
N THR A 125 30.22 1.96 16.67
CA THR A 125 29.08 1.26 16.07
C THR A 125 27.96 2.19 15.62
N GLN A 126 28.10 3.50 15.86
CA GLN A 126 27.07 4.50 15.63
C GLN A 126 27.48 5.56 14.60
N VAL A 127 26.49 6.14 13.93
CA VAL A 127 26.63 7.32 13.07
C VAL A 127 25.69 8.43 13.53
N THR A 128 26.00 9.67 13.19
CA THR A 128 25.08 10.80 13.33
C THR A 128 24.46 11.11 11.97
N ILE A 129 23.14 11.15 11.88
CA ILE A 129 22.44 11.53 10.65
C ILE A 129 22.64 13.03 10.39
N GLN A 130 23.12 13.36 9.20
CA GLN A 130 23.43 14.74 8.78
C GLN A 130 22.39 15.30 7.80
N ALA A 131 21.77 14.45 6.97
CA ALA A 131 20.76 14.84 6.00
C ALA A 131 19.42 14.12 6.25
N PRO A 132 18.69 14.43 7.33
CA PRO A 132 17.51 13.66 7.76
C PRO A 132 16.34 13.69 6.77
N THR A 133 16.27 14.70 5.90
CA THR A 133 15.24 14.83 4.86
C THR A 133 15.61 14.10 3.56
N HIS A 134 16.87 13.66 3.40
CA HIS A 134 17.29 12.92 2.23
C HIS A 134 16.72 11.50 2.27
N ALA A 135 16.30 10.96 1.12
CA ALA A 135 15.66 9.64 1.05
C ALA A 135 16.49 8.52 1.69
N MET A 136 17.82 8.57 1.53
CA MET A 136 18.74 7.60 2.14
C MET A 136 18.83 7.64 3.67
N ALA A 137 18.36 8.70 4.32
CA ALA A 137 18.31 8.76 5.78
C ALA A 137 17.20 7.88 6.37
N ALA A 138 16.29 7.36 5.53
CA ALA A 138 15.21 6.47 5.95
C ALA A 138 14.31 7.05 7.07
N GLY A 139 14.17 8.37 7.13
CA GLY A 139 13.43 9.09 8.18
C GLY A 139 14.13 9.09 9.55
N LEU A 140 15.36 8.59 9.65
CA LEU A 140 16.13 8.58 10.88
C LEU A 140 16.71 9.97 11.16
N THR A 141 16.90 10.27 12.45
CA THR A 141 17.49 11.53 12.93
C THR A 141 18.46 11.25 14.08
N GLY A 142 19.36 12.20 14.38
CA GLY A 142 20.28 12.08 15.51
C GLY A 142 21.26 10.91 15.41
N ASN A 143 21.64 10.37 16.57
CA ASN A 143 22.61 9.29 16.67
C ASN A 143 21.93 7.93 16.50
N GLN A 144 22.48 7.09 15.63
CA GLN A 144 21.91 5.79 15.26
C GLN A 144 22.97 4.71 15.46
N SER A 145 22.65 3.69 16.24
CA SER A 145 23.44 2.45 16.26
C SER A 145 23.15 1.68 14.99
N VAL A 146 24.17 1.45 14.17
CA VAL A 146 23.99 0.90 12.82
C VAL A 146 24.58 -0.48 12.64
N VAL A 147 25.52 -0.89 13.50
CA VAL A 147 26.12 -2.24 13.51
C VAL A 147 26.35 -2.77 14.91
N SER A 148 26.27 -4.09 15.09
CA SER A 148 26.35 -4.74 16.40
C SER A 148 27.74 -4.68 17.04
N SER A 149 28.80 -4.84 16.24
CA SER A 149 30.17 -5.06 16.74
C SER A 149 31.19 -4.90 15.62
N ALA A 150 31.26 -3.72 15.02
CA ALA A 150 32.21 -3.42 13.95
C ALA A 150 32.70 -1.97 14.02
N THR A 151 33.68 -1.67 13.18
CA THR A 151 34.22 -0.33 13.00
C THR A 151 33.59 0.36 11.80
N ILE A 152 33.51 1.69 11.86
CA ILE A 152 32.98 2.52 10.80
C ILE A 152 34.15 3.27 10.18
N ASN A 153 34.20 3.31 8.85
CA ASN A 153 35.19 4.12 8.14
C ASN A 153 34.54 5.44 7.76
N TRP A 154 35.36 6.48 7.75
CA TRP A 154 35.01 7.74 7.12
C TRP A 154 35.97 8.06 5.99
N TYR A 155 35.51 8.96 5.12
CA TYR A 155 36.17 9.26 3.85
C TYR A 155 36.27 10.77 3.64
N THR A 156 37.25 11.18 2.84
CA THR A 156 37.19 12.50 2.21
C THR A 156 36.41 12.36 0.91
N VAL A 157 35.42 13.22 0.70
CA VAL A 157 34.49 13.19 -0.45
C VAL A 157 34.44 14.56 -1.13
N ALA A 158 34.06 14.60 -2.40
CA ALA A 158 33.93 15.83 -3.15
C ALA A 158 32.79 16.71 -2.59
N ALA A 159 32.85 18.01 -2.85
CA ALA A 159 31.86 18.98 -2.36
C ALA A 159 30.43 18.68 -2.85
N ALA A 160 30.28 18.07 -4.02
CA ALA A 160 28.98 17.68 -4.57
C ALA A 160 28.36 16.44 -3.89
N ALA A 161 29.06 15.80 -2.95
CA ALA A 161 28.52 14.67 -2.20
C ALA A 161 27.47 15.13 -1.19
N THR A 162 26.31 14.47 -1.18
CA THR A 162 25.40 14.58 -0.04
C THR A 162 25.92 13.69 1.09
N LYS A 163 26.28 14.29 2.22
CA LYS A 163 26.70 13.58 3.43
C LYS A 163 25.44 13.15 4.19
N VAL A 164 25.07 11.87 4.06
CA VAL A 164 23.84 11.34 4.69
C VAL A 164 24.07 11.12 6.19
N ALA A 165 25.22 10.53 6.55
CA ALA A 165 25.62 10.31 7.92
C ALA A 165 27.13 10.39 8.09
N SER A 166 27.56 10.82 9.28
CA SER A 166 28.96 10.96 9.64
C SER A 166 29.33 10.10 10.84
N THR A 167 30.61 10.00 11.17
CA THR A 167 31.02 9.45 12.46
C THR A 167 30.41 10.25 13.61
N LEU A 168 30.33 9.63 14.79
CA LEU A 168 29.58 10.16 15.93
C LEU A 168 30.04 11.59 16.25
N ASN A 169 29.09 12.52 16.22
CA ASN A 169 29.28 13.93 16.56
C ASN A 169 30.38 14.67 15.76
N ASP A 170 30.76 14.19 14.57
CA ASP A 170 31.72 14.87 13.70
C ASP A 170 31.25 14.89 12.23
N ALA A 171 30.58 15.98 11.84
CA ALA A 171 30.03 16.16 10.50
C ALA A 171 31.10 16.24 9.38
N THR A 172 32.37 16.43 9.74
CA THR A 172 33.47 16.52 8.77
C THR A 172 33.92 15.14 8.27
N LYS A 173 33.51 14.07 8.95
CA LYS A 173 33.90 12.67 8.71
C LYS A 173 32.73 11.84 8.18
N PRO A 174 32.36 11.98 6.89
CA PRO A 174 31.25 11.25 6.32
C PRO A 174 31.53 9.75 6.27
N ALA A 175 30.59 8.96 6.80
CA ALA A 175 30.61 7.50 6.78
C ALA A 175 29.61 6.93 5.76
N ILE A 176 28.53 7.67 5.51
CA ILE A 176 27.50 7.37 4.50
C ILE A 176 27.26 8.62 3.67
N PHE A 177 27.41 8.48 2.35
CA PHE A 177 27.28 9.60 1.43
C PHE A 177 26.83 9.13 0.05
N CYS A 178 26.37 10.06 -0.78
CA CYS A 178 25.94 9.74 -2.13
C CYS A 178 26.20 10.86 -3.14
N TYR A 179 26.11 10.47 -4.42
CA TYR A 179 26.22 11.34 -5.58
C TYR A 179 25.08 11.07 -6.56
N ASP A 180 24.38 12.11 -6.98
CA ASP A 180 23.43 12.02 -8.09
C ASP A 180 24.13 11.77 -9.42
N THR A 181 23.39 11.24 -10.39
CA THR A 181 23.88 11.08 -11.76
C THR A 181 24.40 12.43 -12.30
N GLY A 182 25.61 12.42 -12.86
CA GLY A 182 26.30 13.59 -13.39
C GLY A 182 27.10 14.39 -12.35
N ALA A 183 26.94 14.13 -11.05
CA ALA A 183 27.65 14.87 -10.02
C ALA A 183 29.18 14.65 -10.09
N THR A 184 29.94 15.71 -9.85
CA THR A 184 31.41 15.65 -9.76
C THR A 184 31.81 14.88 -8.50
N MET A 185 32.56 13.80 -8.69
CA MET A 185 33.10 13.00 -7.59
C MET A 185 34.55 13.40 -7.30
N SER A 186 35.21 12.68 -6.39
CA SER A 186 36.63 12.88 -6.08
C SER A 186 37.53 12.61 -7.31
N SER A 187 37.08 11.76 -8.23
CA SER A 187 37.68 11.57 -9.55
C SER A 187 36.61 11.26 -10.60
N GLY A 188 36.43 12.20 -11.55
CA GLY A 188 35.46 12.08 -12.63
C GLY A 188 34.02 12.43 -12.21
N THR A 189 33.04 11.91 -12.93
CA THR A 189 31.61 12.17 -12.73
C THR A 189 30.84 10.87 -12.52
N ALA A 190 29.76 10.92 -11.74
CA ALA A 190 28.92 9.76 -11.48
C ALA A 190 28.08 9.42 -12.73
N ALA A 191 28.39 8.32 -13.44
CA ALA A 191 27.61 7.89 -14.62
C ALA A 191 26.18 7.45 -14.28
N GLY A 192 25.96 7.01 -13.04
CA GLY A 192 24.66 6.76 -12.42
C GLY A 192 24.75 7.07 -10.93
N ARG A 193 23.62 7.05 -10.21
CA ARG A 193 23.58 7.31 -8.76
C ARG A 193 24.52 6.38 -8.00
N ARG A 194 25.29 6.95 -7.06
CA ARG A 194 26.24 6.18 -6.25
C ARG A 194 26.07 6.46 -4.78
N ALA A 195 26.07 5.41 -3.97
CA ALA A 195 26.02 5.47 -2.51
C ALA A 195 27.26 4.77 -1.92
N GLY A 196 28.02 5.49 -1.10
CA GLY A 196 29.13 4.94 -0.34
C GLY A 196 28.69 4.75 1.11
N MET A 197 28.87 3.56 1.66
CA MET A 197 28.51 3.27 3.06
C MET A 197 29.45 2.21 3.61
N TYR A 198 30.30 2.56 4.59
CA TYR A 198 31.11 1.55 5.26
C TYR A 198 30.68 1.35 6.70
N MET A 199 30.24 0.14 6.98
CA MET A 199 29.69 -0.27 8.28
C MET A 199 30.41 -1.54 8.79
N GLY A 200 31.64 -1.79 8.32
CA GLY A 200 32.47 -2.91 8.79
C GLY A 200 32.16 -4.27 8.17
N THR A 201 33.07 -5.23 8.39
CA THR A 201 33.07 -6.59 7.82
C THR A 201 32.76 -7.71 8.82
N GLY A 202 32.57 -7.38 10.10
CA GLY A 202 32.41 -8.37 11.19
C GLY A 202 31.20 -8.17 12.10
N GLY A 203 30.35 -7.19 11.82
CA GLY A 203 29.14 -6.88 12.60
C GLY A 203 27.86 -7.09 11.79
N THR A 204 26.77 -7.39 12.48
CA THR A 204 25.43 -7.48 11.89
C THR A 204 24.83 -6.08 11.83
N LEU A 205 24.14 -5.73 10.74
CA LEU A 205 23.35 -4.51 10.67
C LEU A 205 22.27 -4.51 11.77
N THR A 206 22.15 -3.41 12.49
CA THR A 206 20.98 -3.18 13.35
C THR A 206 19.75 -2.85 12.48
N ALA A 207 18.58 -2.68 13.10
CA ALA A 207 17.40 -2.19 12.39
C ALA A 207 17.65 -0.85 11.69
N ALA A 208 18.31 0.11 12.35
CA ALA A 208 18.63 1.41 11.76
C ALA A 208 19.65 1.29 10.62
N GLY A 209 20.72 0.51 10.81
CA GLY A 209 21.70 0.27 9.75
C GLY A 209 21.10 -0.43 8.55
N GLY A 210 20.19 -1.36 8.81
CA GLY A 210 19.33 -1.94 7.80
C GLY A 210 18.50 -0.89 7.05
N ASN A 211 17.73 -0.07 7.75
CA ASN A 211 16.87 0.93 7.10
C ASN A 211 17.68 1.87 6.18
N LEU A 212 18.89 2.27 6.59
CA LEU A 212 19.82 3.04 5.77
C LEU A 212 20.26 2.28 4.51
N PHE A 213 20.63 1.00 4.64
CA PHE A 213 20.99 0.17 3.49
C PHE A 213 19.83 0.03 2.50
N ASP A 214 18.61 -0.26 2.96
CA ASP A 214 17.46 -0.42 2.07
C ASP A 214 17.11 0.89 1.37
N ALA A 215 17.23 2.02 2.08
CA ALA A 215 17.03 3.34 1.52
C ALA A 215 18.09 3.69 0.47
N ALA A 216 19.36 3.31 0.70
CA ALA A 216 20.42 3.44 -0.29
C ALA A 216 20.13 2.65 -1.56
N VAL A 217 19.74 1.37 -1.41
CA VAL A 217 19.38 0.51 -2.55
C VAL A 217 18.24 1.12 -3.36
N ARG A 218 17.13 1.51 -2.72
CA ARG A 218 15.99 2.13 -3.41
C ARG A 218 16.38 3.43 -4.10
N TRP A 219 17.19 4.26 -3.45
CA TRP A 219 17.59 5.55 -3.99
C TRP A 219 18.49 5.41 -5.21
N VAL A 220 19.52 4.55 -5.17
CA VAL A 220 20.41 4.34 -6.32
C VAL A 220 19.69 3.67 -7.49
N ALA A 221 18.75 2.75 -7.20
CA ALA A 221 17.91 2.10 -8.21
C ALA A 221 16.83 3.03 -8.79
N SER A 222 16.69 4.25 -8.26
CA SER A 222 15.63 5.19 -8.67
C SER A 222 14.22 4.58 -8.54
N VAL A 223 13.99 3.86 -7.44
CA VAL A 223 12.66 3.40 -7.03
C VAL A 223 11.78 4.65 -6.76
N PRO A 224 10.48 4.62 -7.08
CA PRO A 224 9.62 5.79 -6.91
C PRO A 224 9.54 6.22 -5.45
N ALA A 225 9.24 7.50 -5.24
CA ALA A 225 8.92 8.00 -3.91
C ALA A 225 7.65 7.33 -3.36
N ALA A 226 7.61 7.11 -2.05
CA ALA A 226 6.39 6.65 -1.39
C ALA A 226 5.23 7.62 -1.69
N PRO A 227 4.04 7.12 -2.03
CA PRO A 227 2.87 7.98 -2.18
C PRO A 227 2.59 8.77 -0.89
N ALA A 228 2.06 9.98 -1.05
CA ALA A 228 1.42 10.68 0.06
C ALA A 228 0.24 9.84 0.61
N ALA A 229 -0.23 10.16 1.82
CA ALA A 229 -1.41 9.53 2.39
C ALA A 229 -2.59 9.65 1.40
N PRO A 230 -3.23 8.54 0.98
CA PRO A 230 -4.38 8.61 0.10
C PRO A 230 -5.58 9.20 0.83
N THR A 231 -6.51 9.80 0.11
CA THR A 231 -7.86 10.05 0.62
C THR A 231 -8.70 8.81 0.36
N ALA A 232 -9.41 8.30 1.37
CA ALA A 232 -10.27 7.12 1.25
C ALA A 232 -11.72 7.47 1.64
N THR A 233 -12.67 7.07 0.82
CA THR A 233 -14.10 7.34 1.03
C THR A 233 -14.92 6.05 0.89
N GLY A 234 -15.56 5.64 1.97
CA GLY A 234 -16.44 4.46 2.00
C GLY A 234 -17.86 4.80 1.56
N THR A 235 -18.41 4.00 0.66
CA THR A 235 -19.84 4.00 0.28
C THR A 235 -20.35 2.56 0.29
N ALA A 236 -21.62 2.33 -0.08
CA ALA A 236 -22.23 1.01 0.00
C ALA A 236 -21.41 -0.04 -0.76
N GLY A 237 -20.79 -0.97 -0.03
CA GLY A 237 -20.03 -2.09 -0.60
C GLY A 237 -18.69 -1.72 -1.24
N GLN A 238 -18.22 -0.46 -1.13
CA GLN A 238 -16.98 -0.04 -1.79
C GLN A 238 -16.20 1.05 -1.03
N VAL A 239 -14.89 1.13 -1.28
CA VAL A 239 -14.02 2.24 -0.85
C VAL A 239 -13.33 2.83 -2.08
N ALA A 240 -13.55 4.12 -2.33
CA ALA A 240 -12.81 4.88 -3.32
C ALA A 240 -11.56 5.50 -2.69
N LEU A 241 -10.40 5.31 -3.31
CA LEU A 241 -9.11 5.86 -2.92
C LEU A 241 -8.54 6.75 -4.01
N THR A 242 -7.98 7.89 -3.62
CA THR A 242 -7.24 8.80 -4.51
C THR A 242 -5.99 9.30 -3.82
N TRP A 243 -4.91 9.53 -4.57
CA TRP A 243 -3.66 10.06 -4.04
C TRP A 243 -2.94 10.91 -5.08
N THR A 244 -1.91 11.63 -4.65
CA THR A 244 -1.02 12.36 -5.57
C THR A 244 -0.05 11.38 -6.23
N ALA A 245 0.15 11.50 -7.55
CA ALA A 245 1.05 10.63 -8.28
C ALA A 245 2.51 10.78 -7.80
N SER A 246 3.18 9.66 -7.55
CA SER A 246 4.59 9.63 -7.14
C SER A 246 5.52 9.83 -8.34
N THR A 247 6.55 10.67 -8.17
CA THR A 247 7.60 10.83 -9.17
C THR A 247 8.28 9.49 -9.49
N GLY A 248 8.36 9.16 -10.78
CA GLY A 248 9.00 7.95 -11.29
C GLY A 248 8.12 6.68 -11.23
N ALA A 249 6.88 6.77 -10.75
CA ALA A 249 5.94 5.65 -10.71
C ALA A 249 5.35 5.35 -12.09
N THR A 250 5.27 4.05 -12.42
CA THR A 250 4.54 3.55 -13.60
C THR A 250 3.25 2.82 -13.20
N GLY A 251 3.02 2.65 -11.90
CA GLY A 251 1.80 2.12 -11.31
C GLY A 251 1.89 2.09 -9.80
N TYR A 252 0.91 1.46 -9.16
CA TYR A 252 0.79 1.37 -7.71
C TYR A 252 0.33 -0.01 -7.28
N ASN A 253 0.58 -0.38 -6.02
CA ASN A 253 -0.16 -1.45 -5.34
C ASN A 253 -1.00 -0.84 -4.21
N VAL A 254 -2.29 -1.13 -4.21
CA VAL A 254 -3.21 -0.79 -3.12
C VAL A 254 -3.30 -2.00 -2.22
N LYS A 255 -2.94 -1.83 -0.95
CA LYS A 255 -2.92 -2.90 0.05
C LYS A 255 -3.92 -2.60 1.16
N ARG A 256 -4.68 -3.61 1.59
CA ARG A 256 -5.76 -3.51 2.58
C ARG A 256 -5.53 -4.46 3.75
N GLY A 257 -5.89 -4.02 4.95
CA GLY A 257 -5.98 -4.83 6.16
C GLY A 257 -7.25 -4.51 6.95
N THR A 258 -7.62 -5.38 7.89
CA THR A 258 -8.74 -5.15 8.83
C THR A 258 -8.27 -4.72 10.22
N VAL A 259 -6.96 -4.69 10.43
CA VAL A 259 -6.30 -4.26 11.68
C VAL A 259 -5.38 -3.10 11.36
N SER A 260 -5.41 -2.05 12.19
CA SER A 260 -4.51 -0.91 12.04
C SER A 260 -3.06 -1.37 12.21
N GLY A 261 -2.20 -0.99 11.26
CA GLY A 261 -0.82 -1.45 11.20
C GLY A 261 -0.61 -2.73 10.39
N GLY A 262 -1.69 -3.39 9.94
CA GLY A 262 -1.65 -4.59 9.12
C GLY A 262 -1.81 -5.90 9.92
N PRO A 263 -1.54 -7.06 9.29
CA PRO A 263 -0.94 -7.22 7.96
C PRO A 263 -1.85 -6.72 6.83
N TYR A 264 -1.24 -6.31 5.72
CA TYR A 264 -1.95 -5.86 4.52
C TYR A 264 -1.78 -6.86 3.38
N THR A 265 -2.82 -7.01 2.57
CA THR A 265 -2.80 -7.79 1.33
C THR A 265 -3.07 -6.88 0.14
N THR A 266 -2.41 -7.11 -0.99
CA THR A 266 -2.68 -6.34 -2.21
C THR A 266 -4.09 -6.65 -2.71
N VAL A 267 -4.93 -5.62 -2.83
CA VAL A 267 -6.30 -5.71 -3.35
C VAL A 267 -6.44 -5.17 -4.76
N GLY A 268 -5.44 -4.43 -5.26
CA GLY A 268 -5.40 -3.95 -6.64
C GLY A 268 -4.05 -3.35 -7.02
N SER A 269 -3.78 -3.26 -8.32
CA SER A 269 -2.53 -2.70 -8.87
C SER A 269 -2.81 -1.74 -10.02
N PRO A 270 -3.39 -0.55 -9.76
CA PRO A 270 -3.74 0.41 -10.81
C PRO A 270 -2.50 1.10 -11.38
N THR A 271 -2.57 1.54 -12.64
CA THR A 271 -1.59 2.46 -13.22
C THR A 271 -1.89 3.93 -12.85
N ALA A 272 -3.17 4.25 -12.61
CA ALA A 272 -3.62 5.57 -12.18
C ALA A 272 -3.42 5.79 -10.67
N ALA A 273 -3.35 7.06 -10.25
CA ALA A 273 -3.27 7.46 -8.85
C ALA A 273 -4.64 7.44 -8.14
N SER A 274 -5.45 6.43 -8.46
CA SER A 274 -6.79 6.22 -7.92
C SER A 274 -7.20 4.75 -8.03
N TYR A 275 -8.02 4.27 -7.10
CA TYR A 275 -8.54 2.91 -7.09
C TYR A 275 -9.87 2.84 -6.35
N THR A 276 -10.83 2.07 -6.87
CA THR A 276 -12.06 1.75 -6.14
C THR A 276 -12.03 0.28 -5.77
N ASP A 277 -11.93 0.01 -4.48
CA ASP A 277 -12.05 -1.34 -3.93
C ASP A 277 -13.54 -1.70 -3.80
N THR A 278 -13.98 -2.74 -4.49
CA THR A 278 -15.37 -3.23 -4.50
C THR A 278 -15.48 -4.69 -4.06
N THR A 279 -14.38 -5.31 -3.59
CA THR A 279 -14.32 -6.77 -3.44
C THR A 279 -14.08 -7.18 -1.99
N GLY A 280 -15.01 -7.98 -1.44
CA GLY A 280 -14.87 -8.52 -0.07
C GLY A 280 -14.97 -7.45 1.03
N LEU A 281 -15.74 -6.39 0.79
CA LEU A 281 -16.03 -5.34 1.75
C LEU A 281 -17.40 -5.56 2.40
N THR A 282 -17.44 -5.43 3.72
CA THR A 282 -18.66 -5.47 4.53
C THR A 282 -18.98 -4.07 5.02
N ASN A 283 -20.21 -3.62 4.82
CA ASN A 283 -20.66 -2.33 5.34
C ASN A 283 -20.60 -2.31 6.87
N GLY A 284 -20.15 -1.19 7.44
CA GLY A 284 -19.93 -1.02 8.88
C GLY A 284 -18.56 -1.53 9.37
N THR A 285 -17.80 -2.27 8.55
CA THR A 285 -16.45 -2.72 8.90
C THR A 285 -15.41 -1.68 8.47
N THR A 286 -14.55 -1.26 9.40
CA THR A 286 -13.42 -0.36 9.09
C THR A 286 -12.29 -1.14 8.45
N TYR A 287 -11.82 -0.65 7.31
CA TYR A 287 -10.66 -1.18 6.60
C TYR A 287 -9.53 -0.16 6.59
N TYR A 288 -8.30 -0.65 6.59
CA TYR A 288 -7.08 0.15 6.60
C TYR A 288 -6.33 -0.05 5.29
N TYR A 289 -5.90 1.04 4.68
CA TYR A 289 -5.25 1.04 3.38
C TYR A 289 -3.90 1.71 3.44
N VAL A 290 -2.95 1.13 2.72
CA VAL A 290 -1.68 1.75 2.34
C VAL A 290 -1.48 1.60 0.84
N VAL A 291 -0.80 2.56 0.23
CA VAL A 291 -0.47 2.52 -1.20
C VAL A 291 1.03 2.56 -1.36
N THR A 292 1.58 1.71 -2.22
CA THR A 292 2.98 1.76 -2.67
C THR A 292 3.02 2.15 -4.14
N ALA A 293 4.05 2.89 -4.53
CA ALA A 293 4.36 3.18 -5.93
C ALA A 293 5.32 2.13 -6.49
N VAL A 294 5.17 1.78 -7.76
CA VAL A 294 6.02 0.79 -8.43
C VAL A 294 6.57 1.32 -9.74
N ASN A 295 7.78 0.87 -10.08
CA ASN A 295 8.33 0.91 -11.43
C ASN A 295 9.16 -0.35 -11.72
N ALA A 296 9.79 -0.42 -12.89
CA ALA A 296 10.62 -1.56 -13.29
C ALA A 296 11.81 -1.85 -12.35
N ASN A 297 12.21 -0.88 -11.52
CA ASN A 297 13.34 -1.00 -10.60
C ASN A 297 12.92 -1.41 -9.18
N GLY A 298 11.63 -1.35 -8.84
CA GLY A 298 11.10 -1.88 -7.59
C GLY A 298 9.88 -1.17 -7.02
N GLU A 299 9.55 -1.55 -5.78
CA GLU A 299 8.42 -1.03 -5.01
C GLU A 299 8.89 -0.05 -3.92
N SER A 300 8.18 1.07 -3.80
CA SER A 300 8.46 2.10 -2.80
C SER A 300 8.13 1.64 -1.37
N LEU A 301 8.47 2.47 -0.39
CA LEU A 301 7.84 2.37 0.93
C LEU A 301 6.33 2.65 0.83
N PRO A 302 5.50 2.10 1.74
CA PRO A 302 4.07 2.40 1.78
C PRO A 302 3.83 3.86 2.17
N SER A 303 2.71 4.41 1.71
CA SER A 303 2.14 5.65 2.22
C SER A 303 1.85 5.55 3.72
N ALA A 304 1.56 6.69 4.34
CA ALA A 304 0.86 6.66 5.63
C ALA A 304 -0.48 5.90 5.46
N GLN A 305 -0.84 5.14 6.49
CA GLN A 305 -2.10 4.41 6.52
C GLN A 305 -3.28 5.38 6.60
N VAL A 306 -4.34 5.08 5.87
CA VAL A 306 -5.66 5.67 6.10
C VAL A 306 -6.70 4.60 6.36
N SER A 307 -7.84 4.97 6.91
CA SER A 307 -8.97 4.07 7.10
C SER A 307 -10.22 4.58 6.39
N ALA A 308 -11.08 3.65 6.02
CA ALA A 308 -12.42 3.94 5.53
C ALA A 308 -13.38 2.83 5.95
N THR A 309 -14.62 3.22 6.20
CA THR A 309 -15.72 2.30 6.54
C THR A 309 -16.77 2.41 5.45
N PRO A 310 -16.86 1.42 4.54
CA PRO A 310 -18.00 1.27 3.65
C PRO A 310 -19.28 1.35 4.49
N ASN A 311 -20.20 2.22 4.11
CA ASN A 311 -21.47 2.35 4.79
C ASN A 311 -22.56 2.49 3.76
N ILE A 312 -23.70 1.88 4.06
CA ILE A 312 -24.88 1.91 3.20
C ILE A 312 -25.78 3.12 3.52
N GLY A 313 -25.27 4.05 4.34
CA GLY A 313 -25.96 5.25 4.82
C GLY A 313 -26.79 5.04 6.09
N ALA A 314 -27.66 6.02 6.39
CA ALA A 314 -28.55 5.96 7.54
C ALA A 314 -29.95 5.48 7.14
N ALA A 315 -30.56 4.64 7.97
CA ALA A 315 -31.97 4.26 7.82
C ALA A 315 -32.82 5.02 8.84
N LEU A 316 -34.00 5.48 8.43
CA LEU A 316 -35.02 5.97 9.35
C LEU A 316 -36.07 4.86 9.54
N LEU A 317 -36.23 4.39 10.76
CA LEU A 317 -37.22 3.38 11.13
C LEU A 317 -38.40 4.05 11.83
N ILE A 318 -39.57 4.02 11.21
CA ILE A 318 -40.80 4.60 11.73
C ILE A 318 -41.66 3.49 12.33
N THR A 319 -41.94 3.62 13.63
CA THR A 319 -42.71 2.64 14.42
C THR A 319 -43.97 3.29 14.98
N GLY A 320 -44.94 2.50 15.42
CA GLY A 320 -45.94 2.97 16.39
C GLY A 320 -45.39 2.80 17.81
N THR A 321 -46.14 2.06 18.63
CA THR A 321 -45.59 1.49 19.87
C THR A 321 -44.52 0.45 19.52
N VAL A 322 -43.30 0.64 20.06
CA VAL A 322 -42.16 -0.22 19.75
C VAL A 322 -42.45 -1.66 20.17
N SER A 323 -42.40 -2.58 19.21
CA SER A 323 -42.61 -4.01 19.39
C SER A 323 -41.31 -4.80 19.28
N ALA A 324 -41.32 -6.09 19.66
CA ALA A 324 -40.17 -6.97 19.48
C ALA A 324 -39.74 -7.10 18.00
N GLN A 325 -40.69 -7.01 17.07
CA GLN A 325 -40.42 -7.02 15.64
C GLN A 325 -39.66 -5.76 15.21
N ASP A 326 -40.02 -4.59 15.75
CA ASP A 326 -39.35 -3.33 15.44
C ASP A 326 -37.87 -3.35 15.87
N THR A 327 -37.59 -3.89 17.06
CA THR A 327 -36.22 -4.11 17.55
C THR A 327 -35.45 -5.10 16.67
N ALA A 328 -36.10 -6.17 16.20
CA ALA A 328 -35.49 -7.14 15.30
C ALA A 328 -35.14 -6.51 13.94
N ILE A 329 -36.02 -5.66 13.39
CA ILE A 329 -35.78 -4.91 12.15
C ILE A 329 -34.64 -3.91 12.33
N GLN A 330 -34.62 -3.15 13.42
CA GLN A 330 -33.51 -2.25 13.75
C GLN A 330 -32.18 -3.00 13.79
N THR A 331 -32.14 -4.15 14.46
CA THR A 331 -30.95 -5.02 14.54
C THR A 331 -30.55 -5.50 13.15
N ARG A 332 -31.50 -5.93 12.31
CA ARG A 332 -31.23 -6.39 10.95
C ARG A 332 -30.64 -5.28 10.08
N LEU A 333 -31.21 -4.08 10.12
CA LEU A 333 -30.69 -2.91 9.41
C LEU A 333 -29.28 -2.54 9.90
N SER A 334 -29.05 -2.57 11.21
CA SER A 334 -27.72 -2.32 11.79
C SER A 334 -26.70 -3.36 11.31
N ASN A 335 -27.08 -4.64 11.25
CA ASN A 335 -26.24 -5.72 10.72
C ASN A 335 -25.96 -5.60 9.21
N LEU A 336 -26.82 -4.91 8.46
CA LEU A 336 -26.58 -4.54 7.06
C LEU A 336 -25.67 -3.31 6.91
N GLY A 337 -25.27 -2.70 8.04
CA GLY A 337 -24.39 -1.53 8.09
C GLY A 337 -25.11 -0.19 8.02
N PHE A 338 -26.45 -0.15 8.20
CA PHE A 338 -27.17 1.12 8.31
C PHE A 338 -27.00 1.72 9.71
N THR A 339 -26.78 3.04 9.80
CA THR A 339 -27.03 3.76 11.05
C THR A 339 -28.53 4.01 11.20
N VAL A 340 -29.17 3.33 12.15
CA VAL A 340 -30.64 3.37 12.28
C VAL A 340 -31.07 4.45 13.27
N THR A 341 -31.90 5.39 12.82
CA THR A 341 -32.66 6.31 13.68
C THR A 341 -34.08 5.80 13.80
N MET A 342 -34.56 5.54 15.01
CA MET A 342 -35.94 5.11 15.24
C MET A 342 -36.79 6.30 15.71
N LYS A 343 -37.99 6.48 15.15
CA LYS A 343 -38.97 7.48 15.59
C LYS A 343 -40.38 6.90 15.59
N THR A 344 -41.21 7.40 16.50
CA THR A 344 -42.64 7.08 16.47
C THR A 344 -43.34 7.82 15.33
N ASN A 345 -44.39 7.22 14.77
CA ASN A 345 -45.30 7.78 13.78
C ASN A 345 -45.93 9.12 14.21
N THR A 346 -46.00 9.40 15.51
CA THR A 346 -46.50 10.66 16.07
C THR A 346 -45.44 11.76 16.15
N SER A 347 -44.16 11.40 16.21
CA SER A 347 -43.05 12.36 16.39
C SER A 347 -42.21 12.57 15.13
N ALA A 348 -42.43 11.73 14.11
CA ALA A 348 -41.70 11.79 12.87
C ALA A 348 -42.20 12.93 11.99
N VAL A 349 -41.26 13.67 11.40
CA VAL A 349 -41.51 14.75 10.44
C VAL A 349 -40.78 14.46 9.13
N ILE A 350 -41.24 15.05 8.02
CA ILE A 350 -40.62 14.80 6.71
C ILE A 350 -39.11 15.12 6.69
N GLY A 351 -38.68 16.13 7.46
CA GLY A 351 -37.28 16.50 7.59
C GLY A 351 -36.38 15.38 8.11
N ASP A 352 -36.92 14.40 8.85
CA ASP A 352 -36.17 13.27 9.39
C ASP A 352 -35.66 12.32 8.30
N ALA A 353 -36.28 12.33 7.12
CA ALA A 353 -35.82 11.55 5.96
C ALA A 353 -34.57 12.18 5.30
N THR A 354 -34.28 13.45 5.55
CA THR A 354 -33.16 14.15 4.91
C THR A 354 -31.83 13.46 5.22
N GLY A 355 -31.07 13.10 4.18
CA GLY A 355 -29.79 12.41 4.32
C GLY A 355 -29.88 10.93 4.71
N LYS A 356 -31.09 10.35 4.73
CA LYS A 356 -31.30 8.90 4.90
C LYS A 356 -31.20 8.19 3.57
N ALA A 357 -30.65 6.99 3.57
CA ALA A 357 -30.61 6.09 2.43
C ALA A 357 -31.95 5.37 2.21
N VAL A 358 -32.70 5.12 3.30
CA VAL A 358 -34.01 4.47 3.26
C VAL A 358 -34.88 4.90 4.44
N VAL A 359 -36.18 5.01 4.22
CA VAL A 359 -37.20 5.09 5.27
C VAL A 359 -37.94 3.75 5.32
N VAL A 360 -38.01 3.15 6.50
CA VAL A 360 -38.69 1.88 6.75
C VAL A 360 -39.86 2.15 7.69
N ILE A 361 -41.09 1.95 7.22
CA ILE A 361 -42.31 2.11 8.00
C ILE A 361 -42.81 0.72 8.39
N THR A 362 -42.82 0.44 9.69
CA THR A 362 -43.13 -0.90 10.18
C THR A 362 -44.63 -1.13 10.37
N ALA A 363 -45.00 -2.40 10.57
CA ALA A 363 -46.37 -2.81 10.86
C ALA A 363 -46.95 -2.17 12.14
N SER A 364 -46.12 -1.77 13.10
CA SER A 364 -46.60 -1.14 14.34
C SER A 364 -47.08 0.30 14.12
N ALA A 365 -46.68 0.96 13.02
CA ALA A 365 -47.13 2.30 12.66
C ALA A 365 -48.54 2.26 12.03
N THR A 366 -49.55 1.91 12.83
CA THR A 366 -50.91 1.59 12.36
C THR A 366 -51.72 2.81 11.86
N SER A 367 -51.32 4.03 12.22
CA SER A 367 -51.96 5.28 11.77
C SER A 367 -51.58 5.64 10.34
N ASN A 368 -52.47 6.32 9.62
CA ASN A 368 -52.14 6.96 8.33
C ASN A 368 -51.10 8.09 8.44
N SER A 369 -50.85 8.63 9.65
CA SER A 369 -49.94 9.77 9.89
C SER A 369 -48.56 9.61 9.25
N ALA A 370 -47.91 8.45 9.45
CA ALA A 370 -46.59 8.20 8.85
C ALA A 370 -46.65 8.21 7.32
N GLY A 371 -47.67 7.57 6.73
CA GLY A 371 -47.84 7.57 5.28
C GLY A 371 -48.13 8.96 4.72
N THR A 372 -48.91 9.79 5.42
CA THR A 372 -49.15 11.19 5.02
C THR A 372 -47.90 12.06 5.14
N THR A 373 -47.13 11.91 6.23
CA THR A 373 -45.91 12.69 6.49
C THR A 373 -44.83 12.41 5.45
N PHE A 374 -44.64 11.14 5.08
CA PHE A 374 -43.56 10.73 4.17
C PHE A 374 -43.98 10.62 2.70
N LYS A 375 -45.26 10.84 2.36
CA LYS A 375 -45.72 10.89 0.96
C LYS A 375 -44.89 11.81 0.04
N PRO A 376 -44.45 13.01 0.46
CA PRO A 376 -43.62 13.87 -0.39
C PRO A 376 -42.13 13.51 -0.38
N SER A 377 -41.71 12.44 0.31
CA SER A 377 -40.30 12.05 0.43
C SER A 377 -39.71 11.63 -0.92
N THR A 378 -38.51 12.11 -1.23
CA THR A 378 -37.68 11.63 -2.35
C THR A 378 -36.79 10.45 -1.96
N VAL A 379 -36.70 10.14 -0.66
CA VAL A 379 -35.96 8.98 -0.14
C VAL A 379 -36.80 7.71 -0.35
N PRO A 380 -36.18 6.59 -0.80
CA PRO A 380 -36.89 5.32 -0.95
C PRO A 380 -37.60 4.88 0.33
N ILE A 381 -38.85 4.42 0.20
CA ILE A 381 -39.68 3.97 1.31
C ILE A 381 -39.94 2.47 1.19
N VAL A 382 -39.64 1.73 2.26
CA VAL A 382 -40.09 0.35 2.45
C VAL A 382 -41.24 0.38 3.46
N ASN A 383 -42.37 -0.21 3.09
CA ASN A 383 -43.57 -0.24 3.92
C ASN A 383 -44.31 -1.56 3.69
N TRP A 384 -44.94 -2.07 4.74
CA TRP A 384 -45.78 -3.28 4.67
C TRP A 384 -47.02 -3.21 5.57
N HIS A 385 -47.36 -2.02 6.10
CA HIS A 385 -48.64 -1.83 6.78
C HIS A 385 -49.71 -1.31 5.80
N PRO A 386 -50.91 -1.93 5.72
CA PRO A 386 -51.93 -1.54 4.75
C PRO A 386 -52.41 -0.08 4.87
N ALA A 387 -52.59 0.43 6.09
CA ALA A 387 -53.10 1.80 6.29
C ALA A 387 -52.11 2.87 5.81
N THR A 388 -50.80 2.64 6.00
CA THR A 388 -49.76 3.55 5.53
C THR A 388 -49.49 3.38 4.05
N MET A 389 -49.67 2.17 3.48
CA MET A 389 -49.60 1.96 2.02
C MET A 389 -50.65 2.78 1.29
N SER A 390 -51.88 2.75 1.80
CA SER A 390 -52.97 3.56 1.24
C SER A 390 -52.66 5.06 1.33
N ALA A 391 -52.17 5.54 2.48
CA ALA A 391 -51.80 6.95 2.66
C ALA A 391 -50.65 7.41 1.73
N LEU A 392 -49.68 6.51 1.46
CA LEU A 392 -48.60 6.72 0.49
C LEU A 392 -49.08 6.64 -0.97
N GLY A 393 -50.31 6.20 -1.22
CA GLY A 393 -50.84 5.99 -2.58
C GLY A 393 -50.32 4.70 -3.25
N MET A 394 -49.77 3.77 -2.47
CA MET A 394 -49.27 2.47 -2.95
C MET A 394 -50.39 1.43 -3.15
N SER A 395 -51.56 1.64 -2.53
CA SER A 395 -52.73 0.77 -2.64
C SER A 395 -54.04 1.55 -2.61
N SER A 396 -55.09 0.99 -3.22
CA SER A 396 -56.36 1.67 -3.46
C SER A 396 -57.44 1.50 -2.37
N ALA A 397 -57.27 0.66 -1.34
CA ALA A 397 -58.19 0.53 -0.20
C ALA A 397 -57.62 -0.32 0.96
N THR A 398 -58.23 -0.22 2.16
CA THR A 398 -57.94 -1.00 3.37
C THR A 398 -57.89 -2.50 3.08
N ALA A 399 -56.70 -3.09 3.20
CA ALA A 399 -56.52 -4.52 3.01
C ALA A 399 -57.27 -5.32 4.09
N THR A 400 -58.03 -6.32 3.67
CA THR A 400 -58.58 -7.34 4.56
C THR A 400 -57.44 -8.27 4.97
N LEU A 401 -57.10 -8.33 6.26
CA LEU A 401 -56.08 -9.25 6.75
C LEU A 401 -56.61 -10.69 6.67
N ALA A 402 -55.96 -11.52 5.86
CA ALA A 402 -56.14 -12.96 5.91
C ALA A 402 -55.19 -13.54 6.97
N THR A 403 -55.72 -14.30 7.94
CA THR A 403 -54.90 -14.99 8.94
C THR A 403 -54.25 -16.21 8.29
N GLN A 404 -52.96 -16.14 8.00
CA GLN A 404 -52.16 -17.26 7.50
C GLN A 404 -50.82 -17.30 8.22
N THR A 405 -50.37 -18.50 8.59
CA THR A 405 -49.09 -18.72 9.31
C THR A 405 -47.90 -18.88 8.37
N GLN A 406 -48.14 -19.00 7.06
CA GLN A 406 -47.13 -19.11 6.01
C GLN A 406 -47.62 -18.37 4.75
N VAL A 407 -46.69 -17.82 3.97
CA VAL A 407 -46.92 -17.13 2.69
C VAL A 407 -46.48 -18.03 1.55
#